data_AF-A0A960NQK2-F1
#
_entry.id   AF-A0A960NQK2-F1
#
_cell.length_a   1.000
_cell.length_b   1.000
_cell.length_c   1.000
_cell.angle_alpha   90.00
_cell.angle_beta   90.00
_cell.angle_gamma   90.00
#
_symmetry.space_group_name_H-M   'P 1'
#
loop_
_entity.id
_entity.type
_entity.pdbx_description
1 polymer ?
#
loop_
_entity_poly.entity_id
_entity_poly.type
_entity_poly.pdbx_seq_one_letter_code
_entity_poly.pdbx_strand_id
1 'polypeptide(L)'
;LTLNAANSYTGNTTINEGTLVLGADGVIASTTLIVGNDAIFDVSAVADFTVGEFQTLGGTGSIEGALTLGSGATLAPGNSPGTLTFSDGLTLEAGAILNFELGTVSDLIAVTGGTLTGPSSGSVMLNLADSGGFTAGIYTLFDYTSATLSDFDTTDFSLGTTIAGYDYSFNLTGTALQLIAVTSAVPEPATYAAILGALALSFVIYRKRHP
;
A
#
# COMPACT_ATOMS: atom_id res chain seq x y z
N LEU A 1 22.01 -18.34 0.56
CA LEU A 1 23.13 -17.52 0.04
C LEU A 1 23.39 -16.40 1.03
N THR A 2 24.64 -16.07 1.36
CA THR A 2 24.95 -14.95 2.27
C THR A 2 25.86 -13.94 1.58
N LEU A 3 25.48 -12.67 1.63
CA LEU A 3 26.23 -11.55 1.09
C LEU A 3 26.82 -10.73 2.25
N ASN A 4 28.13 -10.85 2.47
CA ASN A 4 28.83 -10.22 3.60
C ASN A 4 29.54 -8.90 3.25
N ALA A 5 29.45 -8.46 1.99
CA ALA A 5 30.11 -7.26 1.51
C ALA A 5 29.14 -6.42 0.69
N ALA A 6 29.55 -5.20 0.37
CA ALA A 6 28.78 -4.32 -0.49
C ALA A 6 28.75 -4.84 -1.94
N ASN A 7 27.55 -5.14 -2.44
CA ASN A 7 27.33 -5.51 -3.84
C ASN A 7 26.79 -4.30 -4.60
N SER A 8 27.55 -3.81 -5.58
CA SER A 8 27.28 -2.58 -6.32
C SER A 8 26.43 -2.77 -7.59
N TYR A 9 25.90 -3.97 -7.83
CA TYR A 9 25.01 -4.19 -8.95
C TYR A 9 23.68 -3.47 -8.70
N THR A 10 23.12 -2.87 -9.75
CA THR A 10 21.87 -2.09 -9.69
C THR A 10 20.68 -2.79 -10.34
N GLY A 11 20.93 -3.89 -11.07
CA GLY A 11 19.86 -4.71 -11.61
C GLY A 11 19.06 -5.42 -10.52
N ASN A 12 17.90 -5.93 -10.90
CA ASN A 12 16.97 -6.58 -9.97
C ASN A 12 17.60 -7.75 -9.22
N THR A 13 17.19 -7.92 -7.98
CA THR A 13 17.46 -9.12 -7.17
C THR A 13 16.16 -9.88 -7.04
N THR A 14 16.12 -11.11 -7.53
CA THR A 14 14.97 -12.00 -7.33
C THR A 14 15.41 -13.21 -6.53
N ILE A 15 14.78 -13.40 -5.37
CA ILE A 15 14.99 -14.56 -4.51
C ILE A 15 13.83 -15.51 -4.82
N ASN A 16 14.04 -16.45 -5.73
CA ASN A 16 12.96 -17.35 -6.15
C ASN A 16 12.55 -18.31 -5.04
N GLU A 17 13.53 -18.87 -4.33
CA GLU A 17 13.36 -19.87 -3.27
C GLU A 17 14.53 -19.78 -2.27
N GLY A 18 14.32 -20.32 -1.06
CA GLY A 18 15.33 -20.38 -0.01
C GLY A 18 15.67 -19.01 0.58
N THR A 19 16.80 -18.94 1.28
CA THR A 19 17.18 -17.74 2.04
C THR A 19 18.34 -16.98 1.41
N LEU A 20 18.15 -15.69 1.17
CA LEU A 20 19.22 -14.72 0.94
C LEU A 20 19.45 -13.95 2.24
N VAL A 21 20.64 -14.09 2.82
CA VAL A 21 21.06 -13.39 4.04
C VAL A 21 21.97 -12.22 3.65
N LEU A 22 21.70 -11.03 4.17
CA LEU A 22 22.68 -9.95 4.24
C LEU A 22 23.43 -10.02 5.57
N GLY A 23 24.76 -10.18 5.50
CA GLY A 23 25.60 -10.02 6.68
C GLY A 23 25.65 -8.54 7.13
N ALA A 24 26.27 -8.27 8.27
CA ALA A 24 26.29 -6.92 8.87
C ALA A 24 26.81 -5.81 7.94
N ASP A 25 27.80 -6.13 7.10
CA ASP A 25 28.37 -5.21 6.10
C ASP A 25 27.80 -5.44 4.66
N GLY A 26 26.76 -6.27 4.56
CA GLY A 26 26.10 -6.64 3.32
C GLY A 26 25.25 -5.49 2.77
N VAL A 27 25.48 -5.13 1.50
CA VAL A 27 24.66 -4.14 0.79
C VAL A 27 24.18 -4.72 -0.54
N ILE A 28 22.94 -4.42 -0.90
CA ILE A 28 22.36 -4.68 -2.22
C ILE A 28 21.91 -3.34 -2.81
N ALA A 29 22.60 -2.86 -3.85
CA ALA A 29 22.24 -1.63 -4.56
C ALA A 29 21.14 -1.81 -5.63
N SER A 30 20.43 -2.94 -5.59
CA SER A 30 19.36 -3.27 -6.54
C SER A 30 18.24 -2.24 -6.51
N THR A 31 17.71 -1.89 -7.68
CA THR A 31 16.50 -1.05 -7.79
C THR A 31 15.23 -1.80 -7.40
N THR A 32 15.22 -3.12 -7.52
CA THR A 32 14.04 -3.94 -7.25
C THR A 32 14.43 -5.26 -6.61
N LEU A 33 13.94 -5.49 -5.39
CA LEU A 33 14.08 -6.75 -4.66
C LEU A 33 12.73 -7.46 -4.66
N ILE A 34 12.69 -8.67 -5.21
CA ILE A 34 11.49 -9.52 -5.24
C ILE A 34 11.78 -10.77 -4.41
N VAL A 35 10.98 -10.98 -3.37
CA VAL A 35 11.04 -12.17 -2.51
C VAL A 35 9.92 -13.11 -2.94
N GLY A 36 10.29 -14.22 -3.59
CA GLY A 36 9.36 -15.23 -4.08
C GLY A 36 8.59 -15.93 -2.96
N ASN A 37 7.55 -16.68 -3.34
CA ASN A 37 6.81 -17.51 -2.40
C ASN A 37 7.74 -18.50 -1.70
N ASP A 38 7.57 -18.68 -0.39
CA ASP A 38 8.43 -19.51 0.47
C ASP A 38 9.93 -19.11 0.49
N ALA A 39 10.30 -17.98 -0.11
CA ALA A 39 11.63 -17.42 -0.02
C ALA A 39 11.76 -16.45 1.16
N ILE A 40 12.99 -16.32 1.67
CA ILE A 40 13.32 -15.47 2.80
C ILE A 40 14.40 -14.48 2.39
N PHE A 41 14.16 -13.20 2.67
CA PHE A 41 15.19 -12.18 2.68
C PHE A 41 15.52 -11.83 4.14
N ASP A 42 16.67 -12.31 4.60
CA ASP A 42 17.13 -12.12 5.97
C ASP A 42 18.12 -10.95 6.03
N VAL A 43 17.68 -9.87 6.67
CA VAL A 43 18.45 -8.66 6.95
C VAL A 43 18.71 -8.48 8.43
N SER A 44 18.47 -9.52 9.26
CA SER A 44 18.56 -9.45 10.72
C SER A 44 19.94 -9.12 11.26
N ALA A 45 20.99 -9.37 10.47
CA ALA A 45 22.37 -9.01 10.82
C ALA A 45 22.72 -7.55 10.48
N VAL A 46 21.92 -6.86 9.67
CA VAL A 46 22.12 -5.47 9.27
C VAL A 46 21.42 -4.57 10.29
N ALA A 47 22.18 -3.68 10.94
CA ALA A 47 21.60 -2.68 11.81
C ALA A 47 20.76 -1.69 10.95
N ASP A 48 19.47 -1.56 11.28
CA ASP A 48 18.53 -0.63 10.66
C ASP A 48 18.46 -0.73 9.12
N PHE A 49 18.24 -1.95 8.60
CA PHE A 49 18.10 -2.15 7.16
C PHE A 49 16.99 -1.27 6.58
N THR A 50 17.35 -0.48 5.57
CA THR A 50 16.44 0.48 4.94
C THR A 50 16.33 0.20 3.44
N VAL A 51 15.09 0.12 2.93
CA VAL A 51 14.82 0.23 1.49
C VAL A 51 14.78 1.71 1.16
N GLY A 52 15.72 2.14 0.32
CA GLY A 52 15.95 3.55 0.00
C GLY A 52 15.07 4.10 -1.12
N GLU A 53 15.22 5.40 -1.37
CA GLU A 53 14.55 6.13 -2.44
C GLU A 53 14.74 5.41 -3.80
N PHE A 54 13.66 5.32 -4.59
CA PHE A 54 13.63 4.64 -5.90
C PHE A 54 13.88 3.14 -5.86
N GLN A 55 14.03 2.52 -4.68
CA GLN A 55 14.03 1.08 -4.56
C GLN A 55 12.61 0.55 -4.38
N THR A 56 12.34 -0.62 -4.96
CA THR A 56 11.10 -1.36 -4.77
C THR A 56 11.39 -2.66 -4.04
N LEU A 57 10.68 -2.93 -2.94
CA LEU A 57 10.58 -4.25 -2.34
C LEU A 57 9.21 -4.84 -2.70
N GLY A 58 9.18 -6.09 -3.14
CA GLY A 58 7.92 -6.77 -3.44
C GLY A 58 8.01 -8.28 -3.37
N GLY A 59 6.95 -8.95 -3.83
CA GLY A 59 6.83 -10.40 -3.81
C GLY A 59 5.91 -10.92 -2.70
N THR A 60 5.95 -12.22 -2.46
CA THR A 60 5.04 -12.94 -1.55
C THR A 60 5.74 -13.73 -0.45
N GLY A 61 7.05 -13.51 -0.28
CA GLY A 61 7.86 -14.21 0.70
C GLY A 61 7.89 -13.53 2.06
N SER A 62 8.94 -13.84 2.81
CA SER A 62 9.17 -13.32 4.17
C SER A 62 10.44 -12.48 4.25
N ILE A 63 10.37 -11.42 5.05
CA ILE A 63 11.50 -10.60 5.48
C ILE A 63 11.79 -10.95 6.94
N GLU A 64 13.03 -11.28 7.23
CA GLU A 64 13.55 -11.47 8.59
C GLU A 64 14.50 -10.31 8.92
N GLY A 65 14.42 -9.79 10.15
CA GLY A 65 15.03 -8.53 10.55
C GLY A 65 14.08 -7.33 10.38
N ALA A 66 14.20 -6.37 11.29
CA ALA A 66 13.43 -5.13 11.25
C ALA A 66 13.80 -4.33 9.99
N LEU A 67 12.79 -3.84 9.28
CA LEU A 67 12.96 -3.11 8.03
C LEU A 67 12.36 -1.71 8.10
N THR A 68 13.09 -0.72 7.59
CA THR A 68 12.57 0.63 7.34
C THR A 68 12.29 0.81 5.85
N LEU A 69 11.08 1.23 5.52
CA LEU A 69 10.71 1.68 4.18
C LEU A 69 10.89 3.20 4.12
N GLY A 70 11.97 3.64 3.48
CA GLY A 70 12.35 5.06 3.43
C GLY A 70 11.46 5.92 2.54
N SER A 71 11.66 7.24 2.62
CA SER A 71 10.97 8.19 1.74
C SER A 71 11.27 7.91 0.27
N GLY A 72 10.24 7.89 -0.59
CA GLY A 72 10.36 7.57 -2.01
C GLY A 72 10.69 6.11 -2.31
N ALA A 73 10.78 5.24 -1.30
CA ALA A 73 10.83 3.80 -1.49
C ALA A 73 9.43 3.24 -1.78
N THR A 74 9.36 2.16 -2.55
CA THR A 74 8.10 1.49 -2.88
C THR A 74 8.04 0.12 -2.23
N LEU A 75 6.93 -0.18 -1.57
CA LEU A 75 6.55 -1.53 -1.19
C LEU A 75 5.38 -1.97 -2.06
N ALA A 76 5.56 -3.08 -2.79
CA ALA A 76 4.57 -3.66 -3.67
C ALA A 76 4.41 -5.14 -3.32
N PRO A 77 3.59 -5.47 -2.30
CA PRO A 77 3.30 -6.86 -1.96
C PRO A 77 2.74 -7.60 -3.17
N GLY A 78 2.94 -8.91 -3.21
CA GLY A 78 2.40 -9.74 -4.27
C GLY A 78 3.34 -9.99 -5.45
N ASN A 79 2.90 -10.94 -6.29
CA ASN A 79 3.21 -11.02 -7.72
C ASN A 79 1.87 -11.09 -8.47
N SER A 80 0.95 -10.20 -8.05
CA SER A 80 -0.43 -9.98 -8.50
C SER A 80 -1.48 -11.06 -8.21
N PRO A 81 -2.26 -10.94 -7.11
CA PRO A 81 -1.96 -10.34 -5.79
C PRO A 81 -1.35 -11.36 -4.81
N GLY A 82 -0.85 -10.93 -3.65
CA GLY A 82 -0.40 -11.83 -2.58
C GLY A 82 0.09 -11.16 -1.29
N THR A 83 0.57 -11.99 -0.36
CA THR A 83 0.98 -11.53 0.99
C THR A 83 2.49 -11.41 1.08
N LEU A 84 3.01 -10.24 1.47
CA LEU A 84 4.41 -10.08 1.87
C LEU A 84 4.50 -10.01 3.40
N THR A 85 5.39 -10.82 3.99
CA THR A 85 5.47 -11.00 5.45
C THR A 85 6.71 -10.33 6.04
N PHE A 86 6.54 -9.61 7.16
CA PHE A 86 7.60 -9.00 7.95
C PHE A 86 7.63 -9.65 9.33
N SER A 87 8.72 -10.34 9.64
CA SER A 87 8.81 -11.18 10.84
C SER A 87 9.20 -10.40 12.09
N ASP A 88 9.95 -9.32 11.95
CA ASP A 88 10.60 -8.62 13.07
C ASP A 88 10.29 -7.11 13.12
N GLY A 89 9.28 -6.66 12.35
CA GLY A 89 8.78 -5.29 12.34
C GLY A 89 8.97 -4.58 11.01
N LEU A 90 8.23 -3.49 10.84
CA LEU A 90 8.23 -2.64 9.66
C LEU A 90 8.03 -1.18 10.11
N THR A 91 8.94 -0.30 9.72
CA THR A 91 8.82 1.15 9.90
C THR A 91 8.52 1.80 8.57
N LEU A 92 7.45 2.59 8.50
CA LEU A 92 7.08 3.36 7.32
C LEU A 92 7.47 4.82 7.52
N GLU A 93 8.42 5.31 6.72
CA GLU A 93 8.79 6.73 6.74
C GLU A 93 7.84 7.57 5.89
N ALA A 94 7.79 8.86 6.20
CA ALA A 94 6.99 9.82 5.44
C ALA A 94 7.41 9.85 3.96
N GLY A 95 6.44 9.79 3.06
CA GLY A 95 6.68 9.76 1.62
C GLY A 95 7.07 8.39 1.07
N ALA A 96 7.08 7.33 1.89
CA ALA A 96 7.07 5.97 1.38
C ALA A 96 5.80 5.70 0.54
N ILE A 97 5.89 4.75 -0.39
CA ILE A 97 4.82 4.43 -1.35
C ILE A 97 4.43 2.96 -1.16
N LEU A 98 3.14 2.70 -0.99
CA LEU A 98 2.57 1.35 -0.93
C LEU A 98 1.69 1.15 -2.16
N ASN A 99 2.03 0.15 -2.98
CA ASN A 99 1.24 -0.24 -4.14
C ASN A 99 0.46 -1.50 -3.81
N PHE A 100 -0.86 -1.41 -3.82
CA PHE A 100 -1.77 -2.52 -3.56
C PHE A 100 -2.61 -2.86 -4.79
N GLU A 101 -2.67 -4.13 -5.12
CA GLU A 101 -3.60 -4.74 -6.06
C GLU A 101 -4.78 -5.33 -5.27
N LEU A 102 -5.99 -4.83 -5.54
CA LEU A 102 -7.20 -5.17 -4.78
C LEU A 102 -8.27 -5.77 -5.71
N GLY A 103 -9.00 -6.76 -5.21
CA GLY A 103 -10.06 -7.41 -5.97
C GLY A 103 -10.66 -8.60 -5.23
N THR A 104 -11.02 -9.65 -5.97
CA THR A 104 -11.45 -10.94 -5.37
C THR A 104 -10.35 -11.58 -4.54
N VAL A 105 -9.11 -11.40 -4.97
CA VAL A 105 -7.88 -11.62 -4.21
C VAL A 105 -7.22 -10.25 -4.09
N SER A 106 -6.62 -9.98 -2.94
CA SER A 106 -5.97 -8.71 -2.67
C SER A 106 -4.59 -8.93 -2.07
N ASP A 107 -3.73 -7.94 -2.29
CA ASP A 107 -2.46 -7.85 -1.60
C ASP A 107 -2.65 -7.65 -0.09
N LEU A 108 -1.68 -8.16 0.67
CA LEU A 108 -1.63 -8.03 2.13
C LEU A 108 -0.19 -7.80 2.58
N ILE A 109 -0.02 -6.85 3.50
CA ILE A 109 1.20 -6.76 4.31
C ILE A 109 0.93 -7.46 5.64
N ALA A 110 1.64 -8.55 5.92
CA ALA A 110 1.56 -9.23 7.20
C ALA A 110 2.76 -8.84 8.06
N VAL A 111 2.53 -8.32 9.26
CA VAL A 111 3.57 -8.02 10.25
C VAL A 111 3.38 -8.98 11.43
N THR A 112 4.21 -10.02 11.46
CA THR A 112 4.04 -11.17 12.37
C THR A 112 4.90 -11.11 13.61
N GLY A 113 5.65 -10.02 13.79
CA GLY A 113 6.46 -9.77 14.99
C GLY A 113 7.06 -8.37 14.98
N GLY A 114 7.72 -8.02 16.09
CA GLY A 114 8.32 -6.70 16.28
C GLY A 114 7.29 -5.57 16.38
N THR A 115 7.68 -4.39 15.87
CA THR A 115 6.85 -3.17 15.88
C THR A 115 6.50 -2.76 14.45
N LEU A 116 5.23 -2.49 14.20
CA LEU A 116 4.77 -1.75 13.02
C LEU A 116 4.71 -0.27 13.39
N THR A 117 5.59 0.52 12.78
CA THR A 117 5.75 1.94 13.07
C THR A 117 5.28 2.78 11.89
N GLY A 118 4.36 3.72 12.12
CA GLY A 118 3.96 4.70 11.11
C GLY A 118 4.87 5.95 11.09
N PRO A 119 4.64 6.88 10.16
CA PRO A 119 5.47 8.07 10.02
C PRO A 119 5.26 9.04 11.20
N SER A 120 6.36 9.53 11.78
CA SER A 120 6.30 10.53 12.87
C SER A 120 5.70 11.88 12.46
N SER A 121 5.69 12.18 11.16
CA SER A 121 4.99 13.33 10.56
C SER A 121 4.79 13.10 9.06
N GLY A 122 3.81 13.76 8.44
CA GLY A 122 3.52 13.57 7.02
C GLY A 122 2.66 12.34 6.77
N SER A 123 2.76 11.74 5.58
CA SER A 123 1.96 10.57 5.23
C SER A 123 2.73 9.60 4.32
N VAL A 124 2.30 8.35 4.34
CA VAL A 124 2.63 7.29 3.38
C VAL A 124 1.59 7.33 2.25
N MET A 125 2.03 7.22 1.00
CA MET A 125 1.15 7.25 -0.16
C MET A 125 0.66 5.83 -0.50
N LEU A 126 -0.65 5.65 -0.62
CA LEU A 126 -1.27 4.41 -1.08
C LEU A 126 -1.73 4.53 -2.54
N ASN A 127 -1.21 3.66 -3.41
CA ASN A 127 -1.70 3.49 -4.77
C ASN A 127 -2.49 2.18 -4.87
N LEU A 128 -3.63 2.22 -5.55
CA LEU A 128 -4.55 1.11 -5.71
C LEU A 128 -4.69 0.73 -7.19
N ALA A 129 -4.62 -0.56 -7.48
CA ALA A 129 -4.92 -1.15 -8.79
C ALA A 129 -6.00 -2.24 -8.65
N ASP A 130 -6.89 -2.35 -9.64
CA ASP A 130 -7.88 -3.43 -9.69
C ASP A 130 -7.22 -4.71 -10.23
N SER A 131 -7.07 -5.72 -9.38
CA SER A 131 -6.53 -7.03 -9.75
C SER A 131 -7.56 -7.95 -10.43
N GLY A 132 -8.82 -7.54 -10.44
CA GLY A 132 -9.96 -8.30 -10.93
C GLY A 132 -11.03 -8.48 -9.86
N GLY A 133 -12.21 -7.95 -10.15
CA GLY A 133 -13.40 -8.10 -9.32
C GLY A 133 -13.44 -7.18 -8.11
N PHE A 134 -12.70 -6.06 -8.16
CA PHE A 134 -12.86 -4.99 -7.19
C PHE A 134 -14.30 -4.45 -7.17
N THR A 135 -14.87 -4.36 -5.98
CA THR A 135 -16.20 -3.79 -5.71
C THR A 135 -16.21 -2.95 -4.43
N ALA A 136 -17.32 -2.29 -4.14
CA ALA A 136 -17.50 -1.60 -2.86
C ALA A 136 -17.46 -2.63 -1.72
N GLY A 137 -16.67 -2.35 -0.68
CA GLY A 137 -16.40 -3.31 0.37
C GLY A 137 -15.23 -2.89 1.26
N ILE A 138 -14.76 -3.85 2.04
CA ILE A 138 -13.64 -3.69 2.97
C ILE A 138 -12.49 -4.57 2.47
N TYR A 139 -11.31 -3.98 2.36
CA TYR A 139 -10.08 -4.65 1.97
C TYR A 139 -9.07 -4.51 3.11
N THR A 140 -8.61 -5.64 3.67
CA THR A 140 -7.53 -5.62 4.65
C THR A 140 -6.21 -5.36 3.93
N LEU A 141 -5.52 -4.29 4.32
CA LEU A 141 -4.22 -3.89 3.76
C LEU A 141 -3.06 -4.39 4.61
N PHE A 142 -3.22 -4.31 5.94
CA PHE A 142 -2.26 -4.83 6.91
C PHE A 142 -2.94 -5.81 7.86
N ASP A 143 -2.25 -6.90 8.17
CA ASP A 143 -2.49 -7.74 9.34
C ASP A 143 -1.27 -7.64 10.27
N TYR A 144 -1.47 -7.12 11.48
CA TYR A 144 -0.43 -6.96 12.49
C TYR A 144 -0.78 -7.70 13.79
N THR A 145 -1.45 -8.85 13.67
CA THR A 145 -1.94 -9.66 14.81
C THR A 145 -0.86 -10.01 15.85
N SER A 146 0.41 -10.09 15.43
CA SER A 146 1.53 -10.44 16.30
C SER A 146 2.56 -9.32 16.49
N ALA A 147 2.23 -8.10 16.08
CA ALA A 147 3.10 -6.94 16.21
C ALA A 147 2.51 -5.88 17.15
N THR A 148 3.38 -5.05 17.72
CA THR A 148 2.97 -3.83 18.44
C THR A 148 2.92 -2.63 17.50
N LEU A 149 1.99 -1.69 17.73
CA LEU A 149 1.95 -0.45 16.96
C LEU A 149 2.75 0.67 17.65
N SER A 150 3.38 1.54 16.85
CA SER A 150 3.95 2.82 17.28
C SER A 150 3.63 3.88 16.23
N ASP A 151 3.06 5.01 16.62
CA ASP A 151 2.74 6.13 15.71
C ASP A 151 2.07 5.69 14.39
N PHE A 152 1.13 4.74 14.48
CA PHE A 152 0.45 4.14 13.33
C PHE A 152 -1.06 4.36 13.44
N ASP A 153 -1.58 5.31 12.65
CA ASP A 153 -2.98 5.74 12.59
C ASP A 153 -3.48 5.79 11.14
N THR A 154 -4.79 5.69 10.95
CA THR A 154 -5.50 5.99 9.70
C THR A 154 -5.14 7.33 9.06
N THR A 155 -4.73 8.35 9.83
CA THR A 155 -4.33 9.66 9.29
C THR A 155 -2.97 9.67 8.61
N ASP A 156 -2.18 8.61 8.79
CA ASP A 156 -0.85 8.51 8.24
C ASP A 156 -0.85 8.17 6.75
N PHE A 157 -2.02 7.91 6.16
CA PHE A 157 -2.16 7.45 4.79
C PHE A 157 -2.82 8.51 3.92
N SER A 158 -2.22 8.79 2.77
CA SER A 158 -2.82 9.57 1.69
C SER A 158 -3.03 8.68 0.46
N LEU A 159 -4.06 8.98 -0.33
CA LEU A 159 -4.31 8.26 -1.57
C LEU A 159 -3.56 8.92 -2.72
N GLY A 160 -2.83 8.12 -3.49
CA GLY A 160 -2.24 8.48 -4.77
C GLY A 160 -3.16 8.07 -5.92
N THR A 161 -2.76 7.05 -6.67
CA THR A 161 -3.59 6.44 -7.72
C THR A 161 -4.71 5.61 -7.09
N THR A 162 -5.95 5.75 -7.58
CA THR A 162 -7.11 5.00 -7.07
C THR A 162 -7.92 4.37 -8.19
N ILE A 163 -8.74 3.37 -7.84
CA ILE A 163 -9.72 2.77 -8.76
C ILE A 163 -10.92 3.71 -8.85
N ALA A 164 -11.32 4.10 -10.07
CA ALA A 164 -12.38 5.07 -10.29
C ALA A 164 -13.77 4.55 -9.88
N GLY A 165 -14.67 5.46 -9.51
CA GLY A 165 -16.06 5.13 -9.16
C GLY A 165 -16.30 4.82 -7.68
N TYR A 166 -15.31 5.05 -6.83
CA TYR A 166 -15.39 4.82 -5.39
C TYR A 166 -14.84 5.99 -4.59
N ASP A 167 -15.43 6.21 -3.42
CA ASP A 167 -14.86 7.02 -2.34
C ASP A 167 -14.20 6.07 -1.33
N TYR A 168 -13.12 6.53 -0.71
CA TYR A 168 -12.23 5.70 0.10
C TYR A 168 -12.03 6.28 1.49
N SER A 169 -11.97 5.41 2.49
CA SER A 169 -11.52 5.75 3.84
C SER A 169 -10.70 4.63 4.45
N PHE A 170 -9.92 4.97 5.49
CA PHE A 170 -9.14 4.02 6.26
C PHE A 170 -9.80 3.74 7.60
N ASN A 171 -9.64 2.51 8.08
CA ASN A 171 -10.12 2.10 9.40
C ASN A 171 -9.11 1.17 10.05
N LEU A 172 -8.80 1.42 11.32
CA LEU A 172 -8.08 0.48 12.17
C LEU A 172 -9.08 -0.34 12.98
N THR A 173 -9.05 -1.66 12.85
CA THR A 173 -9.94 -2.55 13.60
C THR A 173 -9.20 -3.75 14.12
N GLY A 174 -9.20 -3.92 15.45
CA GLY A 174 -8.44 -4.97 16.12
C GLY A 174 -6.97 -4.95 15.70
N THR A 175 -6.60 -5.93 14.89
CA THR A 175 -5.23 -6.17 14.41
C THR A 175 -5.04 -5.87 12.92
N ALA A 176 -5.93 -5.08 12.31
CA ALA A 176 -5.90 -4.79 10.89
C ALA A 176 -6.05 -3.31 10.54
N LEU A 177 -5.31 -2.86 9.52
CA LEU A 177 -5.61 -1.67 8.75
C LEU A 177 -6.46 -2.08 7.54
N GLN A 178 -7.59 -1.43 7.38
CA GLN A 178 -8.54 -1.69 6.31
C GLN A 178 -8.76 -0.45 5.46
N LEU A 179 -8.87 -0.66 4.15
CA LEU A 179 -9.45 0.28 3.21
C LEU A 179 -10.95 -0.03 3.07
N ILE A 180 -11.78 0.99 3.25
CA ILE A 180 -13.21 0.93 2.99
C ILE A 180 -13.46 1.65 1.66
N ALA A 181 -14.00 0.94 0.68
CA ALA A 181 -14.43 1.49 -0.60
C ALA A 181 -15.95 1.52 -0.67
N VAL A 182 -16.52 2.70 -0.92
CA VAL A 182 -17.96 2.87 -1.15
C VAL A 182 -18.18 3.43 -2.55
N THR A 183 -19.26 3.02 -3.23
CA THR A 183 -19.55 3.57 -4.57
C THR A 183 -19.69 5.08 -4.49
N SER A 184 -18.93 5.81 -5.31
CA SER A 184 -19.06 7.26 -5.36
C SER A 184 -20.42 7.62 -5.96
N ALA A 185 -21.12 8.54 -5.33
CA ALA A 185 -22.38 9.02 -5.85
C ALA A 185 -22.11 9.91 -7.07
N VAL A 186 -22.15 9.35 -8.27
CA VAL A 186 -22.22 10.15 -9.50
C VAL A 186 -23.65 10.67 -9.62
N PRO A 187 -23.92 11.99 -9.63
CA PRO A 187 -25.28 12.47 -9.84
C PRO A 187 -25.75 12.00 -11.22
N GLU A 188 -26.83 11.24 -11.27
CA GLU A 188 -27.30 10.69 -12.54
C GLU A 188 -27.62 11.81 -13.54
N PRO A 189 -27.46 11.58 -14.87
CA PRO A 189 -27.88 12.53 -15.91
C PRO A 189 -29.31 13.01 -15.73
N ALA A 190 -30.20 12.16 -15.17
CA ALA A 190 -31.57 12.51 -14.85
C ALA A 190 -31.69 13.57 -13.75
N THR A 191 -30.79 13.59 -12.75
CA THR A 191 -30.73 14.64 -11.73
C THR A 191 -30.35 15.97 -12.34
N TYR A 192 -29.36 15.98 -13.23
CA TYR A 192 -29.00 17.19 -14.00
C TYR A 192 -30.12 17.63 -14.94
N ALA A 193 -30.75 16.69 -15.65
CA ALA A 193 -31.86 16.97 -16.55
C ALA A 193 -33.12 17.46 -15.82
N ALA A 194 -33.40 16.93 -14.63
CA ALA A 194 -34.51 17.38 -13.78
C ALA A 194 -34.27 18.80 -13.25
N ILE A 195 -33.04 19.11 -12.82
CA ILE A 195 -32.67 20.47 -12.40
C ILE A 195 -32.74 21.45 -13.57
N LEU A 196 -32.12 21.12 -14.70
CA LEU A 196 -32.17 21.96 -15.90
C LEU A 196 -33.61 22.11 -16.44
N GLY A 197 -34.39 21.04 -16.42
CA GLY A 197 -35.80 21.04 -16.78
C GLY A 197 -36.65 21.91 -15.86
N ALA A 198 -36.42 21.84 -14.54
CA ALA A 198 -37.11 22.69 -13.56
C ALA A 198 -36.73 24.17 -13.74
N LEU A 199 -35.46 24.49 -14.01
CA LEU A 199 -35.02 25.86 -14.30
C LEU A 199 -35.65 26.41 -15.58
N ALA A 200 -35.67 25.61 -16.65
CA ALA A 200 -36.31 25.98 -17.91
C ALA A 200 -37.82 26.24 -17.72
N LEU A 201 -38.51 25.38 -16.96
CA LEU A 201 -39.93 25.56 -16.66
C LEU A 201 -40.19 26.81 -15.82
N SER A 202 -39.33 27.08 -14.83
CA SER A 202 -39.39 28.28 -13.99
C SER A 202 -39.23 29.55 -14.82
N PHE A 203 -38.29 29.56 -15.76
CA PHE A 203 -38.08 30.67 -16.68
C PHE A 203 -39.29 30.90 -17.61
N VAL A 204 -39.89 29.82 -18.13
CA VAL A 204 -41.11 29.91 -18.95
C VAL A 204 -42.29 30.48 -18.16
N ILE A 205 -42.47 30.05 -16.90
CA ILE A 205 -43.52 30.55 -16.01
C ILE A 205 -43.29 32.03 -15.70
N TYR A 206 -42.05 32.43 -15.42
CA TYR A 206 -41.68 33.82 -15.19
C TYR A 206 -42.01 34.71 -16.40
N ARG A 207 -41.61 34.29 -17.60
CA ARG A 207 -41.91 35.03 -18.85
C ARG A 207 -43.40 35.16 -19.13
N LYS A 208 -44.22 34.18 -18.75
CA LYS A 208 -45.69 34.26 -18.89
C LYS A 208 -46.33 35.24 -17.91
N ARG A 209 -45.70 35.51 -16.76
CA ARG A 209 -46.22 36.42 -15.72
C ARG A 209 -45.73 37.87 -15.89
N HIS A 210 -44.68 38.08 -16.69
CA HIS A 210 -44.11 39.40 -17.01
C HIS A 210 -43.93 39.57 -18.52
N PRO A 211 -45.01 39.81 -19.30
CA PRO A 211 -44.94 40.14 -20.72
C PRO A 211 -44.37 41.55 -20.98
#